data_AF-A0A4W3GE05-F1
#
_entry.id   AF-A0A4W3GE05-F1
#
_cell.length_a   1.000
_cell.length_b   1.000
_cell.length_c   1.000
_cell.angle_alpha   90.00
_cell.angle_beta   90.00
_cell.angle_gamma   90.00
#
_symmetry.space_group_name_H-M   'P 1'
#
loop_
_entity.id
_entity.type
_entity.pdbx_description
1 polymer ?
#
loop_
_entity_poly.entity_id
_entity_poly.type
_entity_poly.pdbx_seq_one_letter_code
_entity_poly.pdbx_strand_id
1 'polypeptide(L)'
;CHPDSVAVCQPGSVCVSQPGSVAMCQPGSVCVSQPGSVAMCQPGSVCVCQSGSVAVCQPGSVCVCQPGSVAVCQPGSVCVCQPGSFAVCQPGSFAVCQPGSVAVCQSGSVAVCQSGSVCVCQSGSVCVSQSGSVCVCQPGSVCVCQPGSVCVCQSGSVAVCQSGSVAVCQSGSVAVCHTNTPQNGSIVIGLKQQRS
;
A
#
# COMPACT_ATOMS: atom_id res chain seq x y z
N CYS A 1 4.34 2.13 34.16
CA CYS A 1 3.90 3.23 33.27
C CYS A 1 4.88 4.38 33.40
N HIS A 2 5.52 4.80 32.31
CA HIS A 2 6.29 6.05 32.28
C HIS A 2 5.31 7.22 32.07
N PRO A 3 5.57 8.41 32.63
CA PRO A 3 4.64 9.55 32.57
C PRO A 3 4.30 10.01 31.14
N ASP A 4 5.17 9.75 30.17
CA ASP A 4 5.00 10.17 28.77
C ASP A 4 4.39 9.09 27.86
N SER A 5 3.95 7.96 28.41
CA SER A 5 3.37 6.84 27.64
C SER A 5 1.91 6.59 27.98
N VAL A 6 1.08 6.41 26.95
CA VAL A 6 -0.34 6.06 27.10
C VAL A 6 -0.54 4.64 26.61
N ALA A 7 -0.88 3.72 27.52
CA ALA A 7 -1.16 2.34 27.19
C ALA A 7 -2.53 1.93 27.75
N VAL A 8 -3.47 1.61 26.86
CA VAL A 8 -4.81 1.12 27.20
C VAL A 8 -4.96 -0.28 26.65
N CYS A 9 -5.03 -1.26 27.56
CA CYS A 9 -5.02 -2.68 27.22
C CYS A 9 -6.19 -3.38 27.89
N GLN A 10 -7.13 -3.83 27.07
CA GLN A 10 -8.28 -4.58 27.58
C GLN A 10 -7.88 -6.04 27.87
N PRO A 11 -8.58 -6.75 28.78
CA PRO A 11 -8.28 -8.14 29.10
C PRO A 11 -8.20 -9.03 27.85
N GLY A 12 -7.22 -9.94 27.83
CA GLY A 12 -6.99 -10.85 26.69
C GLY A 12 -6.30 -10.20 25.48
N SER A 13 -5.79 -8.98 25.61
CA SER A 13 -4.90 -8.35 24.61
C SER A 13 -3.42 -8.50 25.00
N VAL A 14 -2.54 -8.42 24.00
CA VAL A 14 -1.09 -8.30 24.21
C VAL A 14 -0.67 -6.89 23.84
N CYS A 15 -0.10 -6.19 24.81
CA CYS A 15 0.41 -4.84 24.61
C CYS A 15 1.87 -4.74 25.01
N VAL A 16 2.67 -4.22 24.09
CA VAL A 16 4.04 -3.80 24.38
C VAL A 16 4.17 -2.34 23.96
N SER A 17 4.34 -1.46 24.93
CA SER A 17 4.46 -0.02 24.73
C SER A 17 5.71 0.49 25.44
N GLN A 18 6.65 1.04 24.68
CA GLN A 18 7.83 1.70 25.23
C GLN A 18 7.52 3.13 25.71
N PRO A 19 8.36 3.75 26.55
CA PRO A 19 8.16 5.14 26.96
C PRO A 19 7.97 6.10 25.78
N GLY A 20 7.09 7.09 25.91
CA GLY A 20 6.81 8.04 24.84
C GLY A 20 5.97 7.48 23.68
N SER A 21 5.32 6.31 23.85
CA SER A 21 4.45 5.70 22.85
C SER A 21 2.97 5.70 23.27
N VAL A 22 2.09 5.58 22.28
CA VAL A 22 0.65 5.40 22.48
C VAL A 22 0.23 4.03 21.95
N ALA A 23 -0.34 3.21 22.82
CA ALA A 23 -0.88 1.90 22.49
C ALA A 23 -2.32 1.77 22.96
N MET A 24 -3.24 1.44 22.06
CA MET A 24 -4.63 1.08 22.40
C MET A 24 -4.98 -0.26 21.80
N CYS A 25 -5.30 -1.23 22.66
CA CYS A 25 -5.57 -2.61 22.26
C CYS A 25 -6.88 -3.12 22.88
N GLN A 26 -7.80 -3.51 22.01
CA GLN A 26 -9.04 -4.19 22.39
C GLN A 26 -8.81 -5.70 22.60
N PRO A 27 -9.77 -6.46 23.16
CA PRO A 27 -9.57 -7.87 23.50
C PRO A 27 -9.17 -8.72 22.29
N GLY A 28 -8.27 -9.67 22.50
CA GLY A 28 -7.77 -10.56 21.45
C GLY A 28 -6.91 -9.88 20.39
N SER A 29 -6.48 -8.63 20.61
CA SER A 29 -5.56 -7.93 19.71
C SER A 29 -4.13 -7.90 20.24
N VAL A 30 -3.17 -7.64 19.36
CA VAL A 30 -1.75 -7.49 19.69
C VAL A 30 -1.27 -6.12 19.22
N CYS A 31 -0.77 -5.28 20.11
CA CYS A 31 -0.07 -4.06 19.72
C CYS A 31 1.35 -4.02 20.27
N VAL A 32 2.28 -3.67 19.40
CA VAL A 32 3.66 -3.34 19.76
C VAL A 32 3.94 -1.92 19.29
N SER A 33 4.43 -1.06 20.17
CA SER A 33 4.69 0.35 19.90
C SER A 33 6.02 0.78 20.53
N GLN A 34 6.93 1.21 19.67
CA GLN A 34 8.22 1.82 20.03
C GLN A 34 8.06 3.33 20.35
N PRO A 35 9.10 4.01 20.86
CA PRO A 35 9.00 5.40 21.28
C PRO A 35 8.58 6.34 20.15
N GLY A 36 7.72 7.31 20.46
CA GLY A 36 7.17 8.27 19.50
C GLY A 36 6.19 7.65 18.50
N SER A 37 5.76 6.39 18.70
CA SER A 37 4.82 5.71 17.81
C SER A 37 3.42 5.62 18.39
N VAL A 38 2.44 5.46 17.50
CA VAL A 38 1.03 5.29 17.84
C VAL A 38 0.53 3.99 17.22
N ALA A 39 0.02 3.08 18.03
CA ALA A 39 -0.58 1.83 17.60
C ALA A 39 -2.00 1.71 18.16
N MET A 40 -3.00 1.57 17.28
CA MET A 40 -4.40 1.37 17.65
C MET A 40 -4.95 0.11 17.00
N CYS A 41 -5.37 -0.86 17.80
CA CYS A 41 -5.89 -2.15 17.36
C CYS A 41 -7.31 -2.39 17.89
N GLN A 42 -8.23 -2.71 16.98
CA GLN A 42 -9.53 -3.30 17.29
C GLN A 42 -9.43 -4.83 17.48
N PRO A 43 -10.50 -5.54 17.89
CA PRO A 43 -10.42 -6.94 18.29
C PRO A 43 -9.89 -7.85 17.17
N GLY A 44 -9.06 -8.82 17.54
CA GLY A 44 -8.47 -9.78 16.60
C GLY A 44 -7.50 -9.17 15.58
N SER A 45 -7.02 -7.93 15.81
CA SER A 45 -6.04 -7.28 14.93
C SER A 45 -4.63 -7.29 15.52
N VAL A 46 -3.64 -7.06 14.64
CA VAL A 46 -2.23 -7.01 15.02
C VAL A 46 -1.60 -5.72 14.49
N CYS A 47 -1.03 -4.91 15.37
CA CYS A 47 -0.35 -3.66 15.06
C CYS A 47 1.10 -3.73 15.55
N VAL A 48 2.07 -3.49 14.68
CA VAL A 48 3.48 -3.34 15.08
C VAL A 48 4.01 -2.01 14.55
N CYS A 49 4.33 -1.09 15.44
CA CYS A 49 4.86 0.24 15.12
C CYS A 49 6.28 0.42 15.67
N GLN A 50 7.22 0.71 14.77
CA GLN A 50 8.55 1.19 15.12
C GLN A 50 8.55 2.71 15.37
N SER A 51 9.70 3.26 15.75
CA SER A 51 9.84 4.65 16.20
C SER A 51 9.24 5.68 15.23
N GLY A 52 8.44 6.61 15.76
CA GLY A 52 7.83 7.68 14.95
C GLY A 52 6.82 7.21 13.90
N SER A 53 6.28 6.00 14.02
CA SER A 53 5.29 5.46 13.08
C SER A 53 3.87 5.43 13.65
N VAL A 54 2.88 5.36 12.76
CA VAL A 54 1.47 5.31 13.12
C VAL A 54 0.80 4.12 12.45
N ALA A 55 0.09 3.29 13.21
CA ALA A 55 -0.76 2.24 12.66
C ALA A 55 -2.14 2.24 13.32
N VAL A 56 -3.16 2.06 12.48
CA VAL A 56 -4.55 1.88 12.90
C VAL A 56 -5.09 0.63 12.21
N CYS A 57 -5.46 -0.37 13.00
CA CYS A 57 -5.97 -1.64 12.51
C CYS A 57 -7.39 -1.88 13.02
N GLN A 58 -8.33 -2.04 12.09
CA GLN A 58 -9.70 -2.50 12.34
C GLN A 58 -9.76 -4.03 12.53
N PRO A 59 -10.92 -4.64 12.87
CA PRO A 59 -10.97 -6.04 13.27
C PRO A 59 -10.40 -7.00 12.23
N GLY A 60 -9.62 -7.99 12.69
CA GLY A 60 -9.02 -9.00 11.81
C GLY A 60 -7.98 -8.46 10.83
N SER A 61 -7.48 -7.23 11.01
CA SER A 61 -6.45 -6.65 10.15
C SER A 61 -5.04 -6.73 10.77
N VAL A 62 -4.03 -6.62 9.92
CA VAL A 62 -2.62 -6.67 10.32
C VAL A 62 -1.87 -5.48 9.75
N CYS A 63 -1.18 -4.73 10.59
CA CYS A 63 -0.37 -3.60 10.19
C CYS A 63 1.04 -3.71 10.77
N VAL A 64 2.06 -3.52 9.92
CA VAL A 64 3.46 -3.41 10.33
C VAL A 64 4.05 -2.13 9.77
N CYS A 65 4.49 -1.23 10.64
CA CYS A 65 5.03 0.07 10.29
C CYS A 65 6.47 0.21 10.80
N GLN A 66 7.41 0.43 9.88
CA GLN A 66 8.79 0.85 10.16
C GLN A 66 8.87 2.37 10.40
N PRO A 67 10.04 2.94 10.78
CA PRO A 67 10.11 4.31 11.27
C PRO A 67 9.60 5.36 10.30
N GLY A 68 8.86 6.35 10.83
CA GLY A 68 8.30 7.45 10.04
C GLY A 68 7.26 7.02 9.00
N SER A 69 6.67 5.83 9.15
CA SER A 69 5.63 5.33 8.24
C SER A 69 4.23 5.37 8.85
N VAL A 70 3.22 5.34 7.99
CA VAL A 70 1.82 5.38 8.40
C VAL A 70 1.04 4.28 7.69
N ALA A 71 0.25 3.52 8.45
CA ALA A 71 -0.68 2.53 7.90
C ALA A 71 -2.08 2.65 8.52
N VAL A 72 -3.09 2.53 7.68
CA VAL A 72 -4.49 2.39 8.10
C VAL A 72 -5.09 1.19 7.40
N CYS A 73 -5.54 0.20 8.16
CA CYS A 73 -6.07 -1.04 7.62
C CYS A 73 -7.50 -1.27 8.14
N GLN A 74 -8.45 -1.37 7.22
CA GLN A 74 -9.85 -1.73 7.46
C GLN A 74 -10.01 -3.26 7.67
N PRO A 75 -11.21 -3.78 7.97
CA PRO A 75 -11.36 -5.17 8.38
C PRO A 75 -10.79 -6.19 7.39
N GLY A 76 -10.09 -7.20 7.91
CA GLY A 76 -9.52 -8.28 7.09
C GLY A 76 -8.45 -7.83 6.09
N SER A 77 -7.86 -6.65 6.27
CA SER A 77 -6.79 -6.14 5.40
C SER A 77 -5.41 -6.26 6.03
N VAL A 78 -4.38 -6.18 5.18
CA VAL A 78 -2.98 -6.29 5.62
C VAL A 78 -2.16 -5.17 5.00
N CYS A 79 -1.39 -4.46 5.82
CA CYS A 79 -0.49 -3.42 5.38
C CYS A 79 0.92 -3.61 5.96
N VAL A 80 1.94 -3.48 5.10
CA VAL A 80 3.35 -3.45 5.52
C VAL A 80 4.01 -2.21 4.96
N CYS A 81 4.48 -1.34 5.84
CA CYS A 81 5.10 -0.07 5.50
C CYS A 81 6.56 -0.04 5.96
N GLN A 82 7.48 0.15 5.01
CA GLN A 82 8.89 0.47 5.26
C GLN A 82 9.09 1.97 5.55
N PRO A 83 10.30 2.45 5.87
CA PRO A 83 10.49 3.79 6.39
C PRO A 83 10.00 4.90 5.45
N GLY A 84 9.33 5.91 6.01
CA GLY A 84 8.81 7.05 5.24
C GLY A 84 7.74 6.68 4.20
N SER A 85 7.04 5.56 4.38
CA SER A 85 5.99 5.12 3.47
C SER A 85 4.58 5.28 4.06
N PHE A 86 3.58 5.26 3.18
CA PHE A 86 2.17 5.42 3.55
C PHE A 86 1.32 4.32 2.89
N ALA A 87 0.46 3.67 3.67
CA ALA A 87 -0.52 2.72 3.14
C ALA A 87 -1.90 2.91 3.73
N VAL A 88 -2.92 2.81 2.88
CA VAL A 88 -4.33 2.70 3.29
C VAL A 88 -4.94 1.48 2.60
N CYS A 89 -5.48 0.56 3.39
CA CYS A 89 -6.23 -0.58 2.89
C CYS A 89 -7.68 -0.54 3.37
N GLN A 90 -8.60 -0.65 2.42
CA GLN A 90 -10.01 -0.95 2.65
C GLN A 90 -10.21 -2.47 2.83
N PRO A 91 -11.43 -2.96 3.13
CA PRO A 91 -11.64 -4.34 3.55
C PRO A 91 -11.07 -5.39 2.57
N GLY A 92 -10.48 -6.44 3.12
CA GLY A 92 -9.93 -7.56 2.33
C GLY A 92 -8.77 -7.20 1.39
N SER A 93 -8.14 -6.04 1.57
CA SER A 93 -7.07 -5.56 0.69
C SER A 93 -5.67 -5.83 1.27
N PHE A 94 -4.66 -5.79 0.42
CA PHE A 94 -3.25 -5.98 0.78
C PHE A 94 -2.37 -4.87 0.21
N ALA A 95 -1.55 -4.23 1.06
CA ALA A 95 -0.57 -3.24 0.62
C ALA A 95 0.83 -3.52 1.18
N VAL A 96 1.84 -3.42 0.32
CA VAL A 96 3.25 -3.36 0.72
C VAL A 96 3.88 -2.11 0.14
N CYS A 97 4.41 -1.26 1.02
CA CYS A 97 5.14 -0.05 0.65
C CYS A 97 6.59 -0.15 1.11
N GLN A 98 7.51 -0.08 0.15
CA GLN A 98 8.94 0.14 0.41
C GLN A 98 9.20 1.65 0.65
N PRO A 99 10.45 2.06 0.95
CA PRO A 99 10.72 3.42 1.38
C PRO A 99 10.20 4.50 0.42
N GLY A 100 9.65 5.58 1.00
CA GLY A 100 9.12 6.73 0.26
C GLY A 100 7.88 6.44 -0.60
N SER A 101 7.29 5.26 -0.51
CA SER A 101 6.20 4.84 -1.39
C SER A 101 4.82 5.06 -0.78
N VAL A 102 3.80 5.13 -1.64
CA VAL A 102 2.40 5.35 -1.25
C VAL A 102 1.51 4.29 -1.89
N ALA A 103 0.74 3.57 -1.09
CA ALA A 103 -0.27 2.63 -1.58
C ALA A 103 -1.66 2.95 -1.05
N VAL A 104 -2.65 2.92 -1.92
CA VAL A 104 -4.07 2.99 -1.56
C VAL A 104 -4.80 1.81 -2.21
N CYS A 105 -5.38 0.94 -1.40
CA CYS A 105 -6.09 -0.25 -1.85
C CYS A 105 -7.55 -0.22 -1.44
N GLN A 106 -8.46 -0.47 -2.39
CA GLN A 106 -9.89 -0.66 -2.14
C GLN A 106 -10.28 -2.14 -2.18
N SER A 107 -11.41 -2.49 -1.57
CA SER A 107 -12.04 -3.83 -1.50
C SER A 107 -11.41 -4.95 -2.33
N GLY A 108 -10.63 -5.83 -1.68
CA GLY A 108 -10.06 -7.02 -2.33
C GLY A 108 -8.92 -6.75 -3.33
N SER A 109 -8.27 -5.58 -3.25
CA SER A 109 -7.16 -5.23 -4.14
C SER A 109 -5.79 -5.43 -3.50
N VAL A 110 -4.78 -5.45 -4.36
CA VAL A 110 -3.38 -5.68 -3.98
C VAL A 110 -2.51 -4.56 -4.55
N ALA A 111 -1.78 -3.84 -3.69
CA ALA A 111 -0.76 -2.89 -4.12
C ALA A 111 0.62 -3.27 -3.59
N VAL A 112 1.62 -3.19 -4.47
CA VAL A 112 3.03 -3.30 -4.10
C VAL A 112 3.77 -2.12 -4.70
N CYS A 113 4.30 -1.23 -3.84
CA CYS A 113 5.00 -0.03 -4.28
C CYS A 113 6.45 -0.04 -3.78
N GLN A 114 7.39 0.16 -4.70
CA GLN A 114 8.82 0.22 -4.43
C GLN A 114 9.40 1.62 -4.58
N SER A 115 10.29 2.02 -3.67
CA SER A 115 11.23 3.15 -3.81
C SER A 115 10.65 4.44 -4.42
N GLY A 116 9.83 5.16 -3.66
CA GLY A 116 9.27 6.45 -4.11
C GLY A 116 8.14 6.33 -5.14
N SER A 117 7.49 5.18 -5.21
CA SER A 117 6.41 4.94 -6.17
C SER A 117 5.02 5.03 -5.56
N VAL A 118 4.02 5.16 -6.43
CA VAL A 118 2.63 5.30 -6.03
C VAL A 118 1.80 4.20 -6.67
N CYS A 119 0.93 3.57 -5.88
CA CYS A 119 -0.08 2.65 -6.37
C CYS A 119 -1.46 3.02 -5.84
N VAL A 120 -2.45 3.03 -6.73
CA VAL A 120 -3.86 3.21 -6.36
C VAL A 120 -4.67 2.10 -7.01
N CYS A 121 -5.23 1.21 -6.20
CA CYS A 121 -5.98 0.05 -6.65
C CYS A 121 -7.43 0.13 -6.17
N GLN A 122 -8.37 0.07 -7.12
CA GLN A 122 -9.80 -0.10 -6.85
C GLN A 122 -10.18 -1.58 -6.70
N SER A 123 -11.45 -1.87 -6.51
CA SER A 123 -11.93 -3.21 -6.14
C SER A 123 -11.42 -4.33 -7.05
N GLY A 124 -10.84 -5.38 -6.45
CA GLY A 124 -10.36 -6.56 -7.17
C GLY A 124 -9.25 -6.29 -8.19
N SER A 125 -8.52 -5.18 -8.06
CA SER A 125 -7.41 -4.83 -8.96
C SER A 125 -6.04 -5.10 -8.33
N VAL A 126 -5.00 -5.18 -9.17
CA VAL A 126 -3.63 -5.42 -8.73
C VAL A 126 -2.70 -4.38 -9.33
N CYS A 127 -1.98 -3.67 -8.47
CA CYS A 127 -0.99 -2.68 -8.86
C CYS A 127 0.40 -3.09 -8.37
N VAL A 128 1.39 -3.03 -9.26
CA VAL A 128 2.80 -3.14 -8.88
C VAL A 128 3.55 -1.97 -9.46
N SER A 129 4.13 -1.13 -8.61
CA SER A 129 4.94 0.03 -9.02
C SER A 129 6.38 -0.13 -8.54
N GLN A 130 7.34 0.04 -9.45
CA GLN A 130 8.76 0.13 -9.15
C GLN A 130 9.24 1.58 -9.02
N SER A 131 10.53 1.79 -8.77
CA SER A 131 11.12 3.10 -8.40
C SER A 131 10.61 4.28 -9.22
N GLY A 132 10.03 5.29 -8.54
CA GLY A 132 9.55 6.52 -9.16
C GLY A 132 8.44 6.34 -10.20
N SER A 133 7.70 5.23 -10.15
CA SER A 133 6.58 4.96 -11.06
C SER A 133 5.22 5.19 -10.41
N VAL A 134 4.19 5.32 -11.24
CA VAL A 134 2.81 5.53 -10.79
C VAL A 134 1.88 4.53 -11.46
N CYS A 135 1.19 3.73 -10.65
CA CYS A 135 0.25 2.72 -11.10
C CYS A 135 -1.16 3.02 -10.57
N VAL A 136 -2.14 3.08 -11.45
CA VAL A 136 -3.54 3.28 -11.11
C VAL A 136 -4.40 2.21 -11.79
N CYS A 137 -5.05 1.37 -11.00
CA CYS A 137 -5.87 0.27 -11.51
C CYS A 137 -7.32 0.40 -11.05
N GLN A 138 -8.23 0.65 -12.00
CA GLN A 138 -9.70 0.58 -11.83
C GLN A 138 -10.16 -0.88 -11.59
N PRO A 139 -11.45 -1.13 -11.33
CA PRO A 139 -11.88 -2.43 -10.82
C PRO A 139 -11.56 -3.58 -11.78
N GLY A 140 -11.08 -4.70 -11.23
CA GLY A 140 -10.74 -5.90 -11.99
C GLY A 140 -9.60 -5.74 -12.98
N SER A 141 -8.78 -4.69 -12.88
CA SER A 141 -7.63 -4.47 -13.76
C SER A 141 -6.30 -4.82 -13.10
N VAL A 142 -5.26 -5.02 -13.90
CA VAL A 142 -3.91 -5.32 -13.42
C VAL A 142 -2.94 -4.36 -14.09
N CYS A 143 -2.13 -3.66 -13.31
CA CYS A 143 -1.08 -2.82 -13.86
C CYS A 143 0.28 -3.08 -13.19
N VAL A 144 1.31 -3.13 -14.02
CA VAL A 144 2.70 -3.31 -13.60
C VAL A 144 3.53 -2.19 -14.23
N CYS A 145 4.19 -1.43 -13.38
CA CYS A 145 5.00 -0.27 -13.75
C CYS A 145 6.47 -0.53 -13.39
N GLN A 146 7.34 -0.56 -14.41
CA GLN A 146 8.80 -0.51 -14.26
C GLN A 146 9.28 0.90 -13.86
N PRO A 147 10.57 1.11 -13.55
CA PRO A 147 11.04 2.39 -13.02
C PRO A 147 10.74 3.59 -13.91
N GLY A 148 10.32 4.70 -13.32
CA GLY A 148 10.02 5.95 -14.03
C GLY A 148 8.89 5.83 -15.07
N SER A 149 7.98 4.86 -14.91
CA SER A 149 6.85 4.67 -15.82
C SER A 149 5.52 5.05 -15.18
N VAL A 150 4.49 5.22 -16.01
CA VAL A 150 3.12 5.48 -15.54
C VAL A 150 2.15 4.53 -16.23
N CYS A 151 1.34 3.82 -15.46
CA CYS A 151 0.34 2.88 -15.96
C CYS A 151 -1.02 3.20 -15.37
N VAL A 152 -2.02 3.36 -16.24
CA VAL A 152 -3.41 3.51 -15.84
C VAL A 152 -4.24 2.45 -16.55
N CYS A 153 -4.87 1.54 -15.80
CA CYS A 153 -5.80 0.56 -16.35
C CYS A 153 -7.23 0.85 -15.96
N GLN A 154 -8.13 0.74 -16.94
CA GLN A 154 -9.57 0.76 -16.74
C GLN A 154 -10.14 -0.67 -16.67
N SER A 155 -11.42 -0.78 -16.33
CA SER A 155 -12.13 -2.03 -16.02
C SER A 155 -11.68 -3.27 -16.83
N GLY A 156 -11.19 -4.29 -16.15
CA GLY A 156 -10.83 -5.58 -16.77
C GLY A 156 -9.64 -5.54 -17.73
N SER A 157 -8.84 -4.47 -17.74
CA SER A 157 -7.65 -4.38 -18.61
C SER A 157 -6.36 -4.75 -17.88
N VAL A 158 -5.32 -5.08 -18.66
CA VAL A 158 -3.98 -5.39 -18.15
C VAL A 158 -2.97 -4.48 -18.84
N ALA A 159 -2.18 -3.72 -18.07
CA ALA A 159 -1.06 -2.95 -18.60
C ALA A 159 0.27 -3.34 -17.97
N VAL A 160 1.29 -3.40 -18.80
CA VAL A 160 2.68 -3.46 -18.34
C VAL A 160 3.45 -2.33 -18.98
N CYS A 161 3.97 -1.41 -18.18
CA CYS A 161 4.86 -0.34 -18.63
C CYS A 161 6.31 -0.70 -18.36
N GLN A 162 7.14 -0.63 -19.39
CA GLN A 162 8.59 -0.64 -19.22
C GLN A 162 9.14 0.73 -18.83
N SER A 163 10.41 0.76 -18.46
CA SER A 163 11.10 1.93 -17.94
C SER A 163 10.90 3.15 -18.84
N GLY A 164 10.46 4.27 -18.26
CA GLY A 164 10.23 5.54 -18.96
C GLY A 164 9.02 5.57 -19.90
N SER A 165 8.12 4.59 -19.83
CA SER A 165 6.91 4.53 -20.67
C SER A 165 5.66 5.04 -19.95
N VAL A 166 4.68 5.47 -20.73
CA VAL A 166 3.32 5.76 -20.23
C VAL A 166 2.33 4.87 -20.98
N ALA A 167 1.48 4.15 -20.24
CA ALA A 167 0.38 3.39 -20.79
C ALA A 167 -0.95 3.79 -20.16
N VAL A 168 -1.96 3.88 -21.00
CA VAL A 168 -3.36 3.96 -20.59
C VAL A 168 -4.11 2.86 -21.30
N CYS A 169 -4.66 1.92 -20.55
CA CYS A 169 -5.46 0.82 -21.07
C CYS A 169 -6.94 1.04 -20.78
N GLN A 170 -7.76 0.82 -21.81
CA GLN A 170 -9.20 0.88 -21.70
C GLN A 170 -9.82 -0.51 -21.83
N SER A 171 -10.92 -0.70 -21.11
CA SER A 171 -11.86 -1.83 -21.09
C SER A 171 -11.43 -3.11 -21.83
N GLY A 172 -11.07 -4.16 -21.07
CA GLY A 172 -10.81 -5.51 -21.61
C GLY A 172 -9.59 -5.65 -22.52
N SER A 173 -8.73 -4.63 -22.58
CA SER A 173 -7.53 -4.67 -23.40
C SER A 173 -6.31 -5.13 -22.61
N VAL A 174 -5.38 -5.77 -23.30
CA VAL A 174 -4.01 -5.96 -22.79
C VAL A 174 -3.10 -5.00 -23.54
N ALA A 175 -2.26 -4.25 -22.82
CA ALA A 175 -1.16 -3.51 -23.42
C ALA A 175 0.16 -3.75 -22.71
N VAL A 176 1.22 -3.74 -23.52
CA VAL A 176 2.59 -3.70 -23.03
C VAL A 176 3.27 -2.53 -23.72
N CYS A 177 3.71 -1.54 -22.94
CA CYS A 177 4.40 -0.37 -23.45
C CYS A 177 5.89 -0.50 -23.22
N HIS A 178 6.65 -0.27 -24.29
CA HIS A 178 8.10 -0.26 -24.30
C HIS A 178 8.60 1.13 -24.70
N THR A 179 9.74 1.56 -24.15
CA THR A 179 10.42 2.74 -24.66
C THR A 179 11.09 2.41 -25.98
N ASN A 180 10.49 2.86 -27.10
CA ASN A 180 11.26 3.12 -28.30
C ASN A 180 11.85 4.53 -28.17
N THR A 181 13.17 4.64 -28.19
CA THR A 181 13.90 5.91 -28.20
C THR A 181 13.27 6.90 -29.19
N PRO A 182 12.91 8.13 -28.77
CA PRO A 182 12.38 9.11 -29.70
C PRO A 182 13.54 9.75 -30.49
N GLN A 183 13.61 9.48 -31.80
CA GLN A 183 14.04 10.55 -32.70
C GLN A 183 12.89 11.55 -32.75
N ASN A 184 13.08 12.69 -32.07
CA ASN A 184 12.25 13.88 -32.15
C ASN A 184 10.87 13.81 -31.44
N GLY A 185 10.88 14.09 -30.13
CA GLY A 185 9.75 14.72 -29.41
C GLY A 185 8.42 13.97 -29.28
N SER A 186 8.29 12.74 -29.77
CA SER A 186 7.02 11.99 -29.74
C SER A 186 7.14 10.73 -28.88
N ILE A 187 6.33 10.65 -27.81
CA ILE A 187 6.16 9.45 -26.99
C ILE A 187 5.54 8.36 -27.87
N VAL A 188 6.32 7.33 -28.20
CA VAL A 188 5.85 6.19 -28.99
C VAL A 188 5.03 5.27 -28.10
N ILE A 189 3.71 5.33 -28.27
CA ILE A 189 2.77 4.36 -27.71
C ILE A 189 2.83 3.10 -28.58
N GLY A 190 3.71 2.17 -28.23
CA GLY A 190 3.70 0.81 -28.80
C GLY A 190 2.55 0.00 -28.21
N LEU A 191 1.29 0.34 -28.53
CA LEU A 191 0.14 -0.48 -28.15
C LEU A 191 0.12 -1.75 -29.02
N LYS A 192 0.65 -2.87 -28.51
CA LYS A 192 0.08 -4.17 -28.92
C LYS A 192 -1.22 -4.36 -28.14
N GLN A 193 -2.28 -3.73 -28.64
CA GLN A 193 -3.62 -3.90 -28.09
C GLN A 193 -4.24 -5.16 -28.68
N GLN A 194 -4.16 -6.28 -27.96
CA GLN A 194 -5.06 -7.41 -28.22
C GLN A 194 -6.36 -7.14 -27.47
N ARG A 195 -7.45 -6.93 -28.22
CA ARG A 195 -8.80 -7.07 -27.67
C ARG A 195 -9.15 -8.55 -27.66
N SER A 196 -9.65 -9.03 -26.52
CA SER A 196 -10.34 -10.32 -26.46
C SER A 196 -11.73 -10.22 -27.09
#